data_AF-A0A1C4WZT0-F1
#
_entry.id   AF-A0A1C4WZT0-F1
#
_cell.length_a   1.000
_cell.length_b   1.000
_cell.length_c   1.000
_cell.angle_alpha   90.00
_cell.angle_beta   90.00
_cell.angle_gamma   90.00
#
_symmetry.space_group_name_H-M   'P 1'
#
loop_
_entity.id
_entity.type
_entity.pdbx_description
1 polymer ?
#
loop_
_entity_poly.entity_id
_entity_poly.type
_entity_poly.pdbx_seq_one_letter_code
_entity_poly.pdbx_strand_id
1 'polypeptide(L)'
;MADRLRALARLTRRHGPLGLALVAWTMLACRRVRRQLARGGLDAVRLAAPPPGGTDTLVRHALHRSGGNCLESALVRQRWFARHGVTRTVVIGVSAPGAGFHAHAWLDGDPDPHRHELAEILRRPVPPSWLP
;
A
#
# COMPACT_ATOMS: atom_id res chain seq x y z
N MET A 1 -10.72 -22.37 13.42
CA MET A 1 -9.96 -22.81 12.22
C MET A 1 -10.84 -22.90 10.97
N ALA A 2 -12.07 -23.45 11.06
CA ALA A 2 -13.02 -23.57 9.94
C ALA A 2 -13.39 -22.25 9.23
N ASP A 3 -13.42 -21.14 9.95
CA ASP A 3 -13.87 -19.86 9.40
C ASP A 3 -12.86 -19.20 8.44
N ARG A 4 -11.56 -19.36 8.75
CA ARG A 4 -10.46 -18.93 7.86
C ARG A 4 -10.42 -19.77 6.58
N LEU A 5 -10.72 -21.06 6.68
CA LEU A 5 -10.82 -21.96 5.52
C LEU A 5 -12.00 -21.60 4.62
N ARG A 6 -13.17 -21.25 5.19
CA ARG A 6 -14.33 -20.76 4.43
C ARG A 6 -14.09 -19.40 3.79
N ALA A 7 -13.35 -18.50 4.44
CA ALA A 7 -12.95 -17.22 3.86
C ALA A 7 -11.98 -17.42 2.69
N LEU A 8 -10.96 -18.28 2.87
CA LEU A 8 -10.03 -18.67 1.81
C LEU A 8 -10.76 -19.33 0.63
N ALA A 9 -11.67 -20.26 0.87
CA ALA A 9 -12.46 -20.95 -0.15
C ALA A 9 -13.44 -20.03 -0.93
N ARG A 10 -13.88 -18.94 -0.30
CA ARG A 10 -14.70 -17.90 -0.96
C ARG A 10 -13.84 -16.96 -1.79
N LEU A 11 -12.65 -16.63 -1.30
CA LEU A 11 -11.66 -15.83 -2.04
C LEU A 11 -11.10 -16.59 -3.26
N THR A 12 -10.76 -17.88 -3.15
CA THR A 12 -10.37 -18.71 -4.30
C THR A 12 -11.46 -18.77 -5.35
N ARG A 13 -12.72 -19.05 -4.96
CA ARG A 13 -13.82 -19.14 -5.92
C ARG A 13 -14.12 -17.82 -6.62
N ARG A 14 -13.90 -16.68 -5.95
CA ARG A 14 -14.22 -15.35 -6.48
C ARG A 14 -13.10 -14.72 -7.30
N HIS A 15 -11.84 -15.04 -7.03
CA HIS A 15 -10.68 -14.37 -7.65
C HIS A 15 -9.62 -15.32 -8.23
N GLY A 16 -9.83 -16.64 -8.14
CA GLY A 16 -8.87 -17.65 -8.60
C GLY A 16 -7.57 -17.70 -7.78
N PRO A 17 -6.62 -18.56 -8.18
CA PRO A 17 -5.34 -18.73 -7.48
C PRO A 17 -4.47 -17.46 -7.54
N LEU A 18 -4.51 -16.70 -8.64
CA LEU A 18 -3.78 -15.44 -8.77
C LEU A 18 -4.30 -14.38 -7.81
N GLY A 19 -5.62 -14.29 -7.61
CA GLY A 19 -6.22 -13.39 -6.63
C GLY A 19 -5.79 -13.73 -5.20
N LEU A 20 -5.71 -15.02 -4.85
CA LEU A 20 -5.16 -15.43 -3.56
C LEU A 20 -3.70 -15.05 -3.39
N ALA A 21 -2.88 -15.29 -4.41
CA ALA A 21 -1.47 -14.92 -4.39
C ALA A 21 -1.31 -13.41 -4.18
N LEU A 22 -2.15 -12.58 -4.82
CA LEU A 22 -2.13 -11.13 -4.66
C LEU A 22 -2.54 -10.70 -3.25
N VAL A 23 -3.58 -11.30 -2.67
CA VAL A 23 -3.99 -11.01 -1.29
C VAL A 23 -2.89 -11.41 -0.30
N ALA A 24 -2.31 -12.59 -0.46
CA ALA A 24 -1.21 -13.07 0.37
C ALA A 24 0.01 -12.16 0.27
N TRP A 25 0.42 -11.79 -0.95
CA TRP A 25 1.49 -10.83 -1.19
C TRP A 25 1.19 -9.49 -0.52
N THR A 26 -0.02 -8.95 -0.66
CA THR A 26 -0.40 -7.65 -0.08
C THR A 26 -0.27 -7.65 1.44
N MET A 27 -0.76 -8.70 2.10
CA MET A 27 -0.66 -8.84 3.56
C MET A 27 0.80 -8.99 4.03
N LEU A 28 1.60 -9.79 3.31
CA LEU A 28 3.02 -9.97 3.63
C LEU A 28 3.83 -8.69 3.39
N ALA A 29 3.54 -7.98 2.29
CA ALA A 29 4.14 -6.70 1.95
C ALA A 29 3.84 -5.66 3.04
N CYS A 30 2.58 -5.52 3.46
CA CYS A 30 2.19 -4.61 4.54
C CYS A 30 2.96 -4.91 5.84
N ARG A 31 3.04 -6.19 6.24
CA ARG A 31 3.84 -6.60 7.42
C ARG A 31 5.33 -6.35 7.26
N ARG A 32 5.85 -6.40 6.04
CA ARG A 32 7.27 -6.13 5.74
C ARG A 32 7.55 -4.64 5.75
N VAL A 33 6.69 -3.81 5.18
CA VAL A 33 6.77 -2.35 5.25
C VAL A 33 6.77 -1.91 6.70
N ARG A 34 5.79 -2.35 7.51
CA ARG A 34 5.71 -2.02 8.94
C ARG A 34 7.02 -2.29 9.68
N ARG A 35 7.58 -3.49 9.48
CA ARG A 35 8.84 -3.90 10.10
C ARG A 35 10.05 -3.13 9.58
N GLN A 36 10.10 -2.79 8.30
CA GLN A 36 11.20 -2.02 7.70
C GLN A 36 11.16 -0.55 8.14
N LEU A 37 9.98 0.07 8.16
CA LEU A 37 9.78 1.42 8.66
C LEU A 37 10.23 1.54 10.12
N ALA A 38 9.81 0.60 10.97
CA ALA A 38 10.19 0.59 12.39
C ALA A 38 11.70 0.42 12.63
N ARG A 39 12.44 -0.15 11.67
CA ARG A 39 13.87 -0.45 11.82
C ARG A 39 14.80 0.52 11.11
N GLY A 40 14.35 1.15 10.02
CA GLY A 40 15.23 1.94 9.15
C GLY A 40 14.52 3.03 8.36
N GLY A 41 13.30 3.40 8.72
CA GLY A 41 12.56 4.48 8.08
C GLY A 41 12.18 4.19 6.62
N LEU A 42 11.85 5.25 5.89
CA LEU A 42 11.31 5.20 4.53
C LEU A 42 12.29 4.62 3.50
N ASP A 43 13.57 4.93 3.64
CA ASP A 43 14.60 4.53 2.67
C ASP A 43 15.01 3.06 2.82
N ALA A 44 14.70 2.42 3.95
CA ALA A 44 14.91 0.99 4.14
C ALA A 44 13.83 0.13 3.46
N VAL A 45 12.74 0.72 2.94
CA VAL A 45 11.63 -0.06 2.40
C VAL A 45 12.03 -0.75 1.09
N ARG A 46 11.96 -2.08 1.11
CA ARG A 46 12.27 -2.97 -0.02
C ARG A 46 11.21 -4.07 -0.09
N LEU A 47 10.47 -4.10 -1.19
CA LEU A 47 9.37 -5.03 -1.43
C LEU A 47 9.59 -5.87 -2.69
N ALA A 48 9.33 -7.17 -2.58
CA ALA A 48 9.29 -8.07 -3.73
C ALA A 48 8.19 -7.64 -4.71
N ALA A 49 8.35 -7.99 -6.00
CA ALA A 49 7.32 -7.76 -6.99
C ALA A 49 6.00 -8.47 -6.61
N PRO A 50 4.84 -7.84 -6.81
CA PRO A 50 3.57 -8.53 -6.69
C PRO A 50 3.43 -9.59 -7.80
N PRO A 51 2.60 -10.62 -7.58
CA PRO A 51 2.26 -11.56 -8.63
C PRO A 51 1.62 -10.84 -9.83
N PRO A 52 1.73 -11.38 -11.05
CA PRO A 52 1.10 -10.80 -12.22
C PRO A 52 -0.43 -10.87 -12.13
N GLY A 53 -1.10 -9.86 -12.68
CA GLY A 53 -2.56 -9.79 -12.74
C GLY A 53 -3.23 -9.42 -11.40
N GLY A 54 -4.55 -9.25 -11.45
CA GLY A 54 -5.37 -8.76 -10.33
C GLY A 54 -5.75 -7.29 -10.48
N THR A 55 -6.38 -6.72 -9.45
CA THR A 55 -6.92 -5.35 -9.50
C THR A 55 -6.49 -4.52 -8.29
N ASP A 56 -6.36 -3.21 -8.46
CA ASP A 56 -6.08 -2.27 -7.36
C ASP A 56 -7.16 -2.38 -6.25
N THR A 57 -8.41 -2.64 -6.62
CA THR A 57 -9.51 -2.88 -5.66
C THR A 57 -9.20 -4.05 -4.72
N LEU A 58 -8.65 -5.16 -5.24
CA LEU A 58 -8.30 -6.32 -4.41
C LEU A 58 -7.13 -6.00 -3.47
N VAL A 59 -6.15 -5.23 -3.94
CA VAL A 59 -5.03 -4.74 -3.12
C VAL A 59 -5.55 -3.85 -1.99
N ARG A 60 -6.39 -2.85 -2.28
CA ARG A 60 -6.99 -1.97 -1.28
C ARG A 60 -7.78 -2.75 -0.23
N HIS A 61 -8.57 -3.73 -0.66
CA HIS A 61 -9.35 -4.56 0.25
C HIS A 61 -8.47 -5.41 1.17
N ALA A 62 -7.40 -6.00 0.62
CA ALA A 62 -6.43 -6.74 1.41
C ALA A 62 -5.66 -5.84 2.40
N LEU A 63 -5.31 -4.61 2.00
CA LEU A 63 -4.69 -3.61 2.88
C LEU A 63 -5.61 -3.22 4.03
N HIS A 64 -6.88 -2.93 3.75
CA HIS A 64 -7.88 -2.62 4.76
C HIS A 64 -7.99 -3.75 5.81
N ARG A 65 -8.05 -5.01 5.35
CA ARG A 65 -8.07 -6.18 6.27
C ARG A 65 -6.77 -6.39 7.04
N SER A 66 -5.64 -5.91 6.53
CA SER A 66 -4.35 -6.03 7.23
C SER A 66 -4.14 -4.97 8.32
N GLY A 67 -5.06 -4.00 8.43
CA GLY A 67 -4.91 -2.87 9.35
C GLY A 67 -3.68 -2.02 9.03
N GLY A 68 -3.38 -1.86 7.73
CA GLY A 68 -2.29 -1.00 7.28
C GLY A 68 -2.67 0.47 7.48
N ASN A 69 -1.74 1.30 7.99
CA ASN A 69 -1.97 2.75 8.04
C ASN A 69 -1.84 3.39 6.64
N CYS A 70 -2.07 4.70 6.54
CA CYS A 70 -1.99 5.45 5.27
C CYS A 70 -0.63 5.28 4.59
N LEU A 71 0.47 5.40 5.33
CA LEU A 71 1.83 5.28 4.80
C LEU A 71 2.15 3.86 4.32
N GLU A 72 1.82 2.85 5.13
CA GLU A 72 2.01 1.44 4.79
C GLU A 72 1.22 1.08 3.52
N SER A 73 -0.02 1.56 3.45
CA SER A 73 -0.92 1.34 2.30
C SER A 73 -0.41 2.03 1.05
N ALA A 74 0.05 3.28 1.15
CA ALA A 74 0.62 4.03 0.03
C ALA A 74 1.88 3.35 -0.51
N LEU A 75 2.79 2.87 0.36
CA LEU A 75 4.01 2.17 -0.06
C LEU A 75 3.73 0.83 -0.76
N VAL A 76 2.78 0.04 -0.24
CA VAL A 76 2.39 -1.22 -0.89
C VAL A 76 1.73 -0.95 -2.25
N ARG A 77 0.84 0.05 -2.33
CA ARG A 77 0.21 0.44 -3.59
C ARG A 77 1.20 1.03 -4.59
N GLN A 78 2.20 1.80 -4.14
CA GLN A 78 3.29 2.27 -4.99
C GLN A 78 4.00 1.10 -5.66
N ARG A 79 4.34 0.05 -4.88
CA ARG A 79 4.99 -1.14 -5.42
C ARG A 79 4.10 -1.89 -6.42
N TRP A 80 2.79 -1.92 -6.16
CA TRP A 80 1.78 -2.49 -7.07
C TRP A 80 1.71 -1.74 -8.40
N PHE A 81 1.58 -0.41 -8.37
CA PHE A 81 1.55 0.41 -9.59
C PHE A 81 2.86 0.33 -10.37
N ALA A 82 4.00 0.31 -9.69
CA ALA A 82 5.31 0.17 -10.32
C ALA A 82 5.41 -1.11 -11.16
N ARG A 83 4.84 -2.24 -10.69
CA ARG A 83 4.79 -3.49 -11.47
C ARG A 83 3.99 -3.36 -12.76
N HIS A 84 3.02 -2.45 -12.80
CA HIS A 84 2.17 -2.19 -13.95
C HIS A 84 2.69 -1.02 -14.81
N GLY A 85 3.94 -0.60 -14.61
CA GLY A 85 4.55 0.51 -15.35
C GLY A 85 3.99 1.89 -14.98
N VAL A 86 3.18 1.98 -13.93
CA VAL A 86 2.59 3.25 -13.49
C VAL A 86 3.47 3.81 -12.37
N THR A 87 4.16 4.91 -12.66
CA THR A 87 4.96 5.63 -11.67
C THR A 87 4.04 6.44 -10.76
N ARG A 88 4.00 6.09 -9.47
CA ARG A 88 3.29 6.87 -8.45
C ARG A 88 4.25 7.31 -7.36
N THR A 89 4.18 8.57 -6.97
CA THR A 89 4.94 9.18 -5.88
C THR A 89 4.14 9.04 -4.59
N VAL A 90 4.79 8.57 -3.52
CA VAL A 90 4.21 8.66 -2.18
C VAL A 90 4.43 10.07 -1.67
N VAL A 91 3.35 10.76 -1.31
CA VAL A 91 3.38 12.09 -0.71
C VAL A 91 3.01 11.96 0.75
N ILE A 92 3.72 12.67 1.63
CA ILE A 92 3.40 12.78 3.06
C ILE A 92 3.13 14.25 3.35
N GLY A 93 1.99 14.51 3.96
CA GLY A 93 1.58 15.83 4.39
C GLY A 93 1.17 15.84 5.86
N VAL A 94 1.26 17.03 6.46
CA VAL A 94 0.82 17.28 7.83
C VAL A 94 -0.12 18.48 7.89
N SER A 95 -1.06 18.47 8.83
CA SER A 95 -1.95 19.61 9.07
C SER A 95 -1.17 20.83 9.57
N ALA A 96 -1.72 22.02 9.32
CA ALA A 96 -1.12 23.27 9.76
C ALA A 96 -1.01 23.36 11.31
N PRO A 97 0.02 24.02 11.85
CA PRO A 97 0.16 24.23 13.29
C PRO A 97 -1.00 25.08 13.80
N GLY A 98 -2.01 24.45 14.41
CA GLY A 98 -3.21 25.12 14.93
C GLY A 98 -4.50 24.30 14.76
N ALA A 99 -4.55 23.36 13.82
CA ALA A 99 -5.71 22.50 13.57
C ALA A 99 -5.66 21.14 14.31
N GLY A 100 -4.68 20.95 15.20
CA GLY A 100 -4.29 19.65 15.74
C GLY A 100 -3.37 18.90 14.79
N PHE A 101 -2.36 18.19 15.30
CA PHE A 101 -1.39 17.47 14.47
C PHE A 101 -2.01 16.23 13.84
N HIS A 102 -2.08 16.21 12.51
CA HIS A 102 -2.52 15.07 11.70
C HIS A 102 -1.53 14.84 10.58
N ALA A 103 -1.00 13.62 10.47
CA ALA A 103 -0.12 13.22 9.39
C ALA A 103 -0.85 12.24 8.45
N HIS A 104 -0.80 12.51 7.16
CA HIS A 104 -1.39 11.65 6.14
C HIS A 104 -0.38 11.31 5.04
N ALA A 105 -0.56 10.16 4.40
CA ALA A 105 0.26 9.73 3.29
C ALA A 105 -0.62 9.14 2.18
N TRP A 106 -0.43 9.63 0.95
CA TRP A 106 -1.21 9.27 -0.22
C TRP A 106 -0.31 9.03 -1.44
N LEU A 107 -0.87 8.49 -2.53
CA LEU A 107 -0.20 8.47 -3.82
C LEU A 107 -0.62 9.67 -4.65
N ASP A 108 0.33 10.23 -5.40
CA ASP A 108 0.02 11.25 -6.40
C ASP A 108 -1.07 10.78 -7.38
N GLY A 109 -2.04 11.65 -7.62
CA GLY A 109 -3.21 11.34 -8.44
C GLY A 109 -4.26 10.44 -7.78
N ASP A 110 -4.14 10.06 -6.50
CA ASP A 110 -5.30 9.59 -5.74
C ASP A 110 -6.27 10.77 -5.48
N PRO A 111 -7.60 10.54 -5.54
CA PRO A 111 -8.59 11.51 -5.08
C PRO A 111 -8.58 11.51 -3.55
N ASP A 112 -7.70 12.31 -2.96
CA ASP A 112 -7.63 12.50 -1.51
C ASP A 112 -8.31 13.83 -1.13
N PRO A 113 -9.42 13.81 -0.37
CA PRO A 113 -10.14 15.03 -0.01
C PRO A 113 -9.35 15.91 0.97
N HIS A 114 -8.46 15.33 1.77
CA HIS A 114 -7.71 16.05 2.79
C HIS A 114 -6.41 16.67 2.25
N ARG A 115 -5.99 16.31 1.02
CA ARG A 115 -4.73 16.82 0.43
C ARG A 115 -4.62 18.34 0.42
N HIS A 116 -5.74 19.06 0.29
CA HIS A 116 -5.75 20.52 0.20
C HIS A 116 -5.55 21.21 1.55
N GLU A 117 -5.74 20.48 2.66
CA GLU A 117 -5.63 20.97 4.03
C GLU A 117 -4.28 20.62 4.67
N LEU A 118 -3.43 19.88 3.95
CA LEU A 118 -2.15 19.38 4.43
C LEU A 118 -1.00 20.08 3.73
N ALA A 119 0.00 20.51 4.51
CA ALA A 119 1.28 20.94 3.98
C ALA A 119 2.12 19.71 3.62
N GLU A 120 2.50 19.57 2.35
CA GLU A 120 3.42 18.51 1.91
C GLU A 120 4.80 18.72 2.54
N ILE A 121 5.32 17.68 3.20
CA ILE A 121 6.65 17.70 3.83
C ILE A 121 7.62 16.74 3.16
N LEU A 122 7.12 15.74 2.43
CA LEU A 122 7.96 14.74 1.79
C LEU A 122 7.29 14.16 0.55
N ARG A 123 8.08 14.01 -0.51
CA ARG A 123 7.71 13.29 -1.73
C ARG A 123 8.74 12.18 -1.97
N ARG A 124 8.28 10.94 -1.98
CA ARG A 124 9.11 9.76 -2.22
C ARG A 124 8.77 9.16 -3.59
N PRO A 125 9.61 9.37 -4.61
CA PRO A 125 9.38 8.78 -5.92
C PRO A 125 9.43 7.25 -5.85
N VAL A 126 8.92 6.60 -6.90
CA VAL A 126 9.05 5.14 -7.04
C VAL A 126 10.55 4.78 -7.13
N PRO A 127 11.05 3.83 -6.33
CA PRO A 127 12.43 3.36 -6.47
C PRO A 127 12.68 2.82 -7.89
N PRO A 128 13.78 3.20 -8.56
CA PRO A 128 14.09 2.69 -9.91
C PRO A 128 14.14 1.16 -9.98
N SER A 129 14.60 0.51 -8.91
CA SER A 129 14.64 -0.96 -8.78
C SER A 129 13.27 -1.64 -8.72
N TRP A 130 12.16 -0.89 -8.67
CA TRP A 130 10.80 -1.45 -8.69
C TRP A 130 10.15 -1.40 -10.07
N LEU A 131 10.76 -0.65 -11.00
CA LEU A 131 10.33 -0.54 -12.39
C LEU A 131 10.86 -1.75 -13.19
N PRO A 132 10.09 -2.22 -14.19
CA PRO A 132 10.50 -3.30 -15.07
C PRO A 132 11.68 -2.93 -15.99
#